data_AF-A0A258BYF1-F1
#
_entry.id   AF-A0A258BYF1-F1
#
_cell.length_a   1.000
_cell.length_b   1.000
_cell.length_c   1.000
_cell.angle_alpha   90.00
_cell.angle_beta   90.00
_cell.angle_gamma   90.00
#
_symmetry.space_group_name_H-M   'P 1'
#
loop_
_entity.id
_entity.type
_entity.pdbx_description
1 polymer ?
#
loop_
_entity_poly.entity_id
_entity_poly.type
_entity_poly.pdbx_seq_one_letter_code
_entity_poly.pdbx_strand_id
1 'polypeptide(L)'
;KMACGENPKRVYGYGRGSFPGGAPFSRMGNVAGYRTAWIEATEYKKNWDTFIAGEGDEPTRNLELETLAGALSGDILVHMHCYRADEMAIILDLSEEFGYKVAAFHHAVEAYKIADKLADYGTCSSMWADWWGFKMEAYDGIRENIPMVHNAGACAIVHSDSDIGIQRLNQEAAKAWSDGKRAGIDIPIEVAWQWLSLNPAKSLGIDDKTGTLEPGKMADVVIWSANPFSVYAQAEQVYIDGALMYDRNDPAIQPVMDFELGQPGEGDNK
;
A
#
# COMPACT_ATOMS: atom_id res chain seq x y z
N LYS A 1 -5.19 -6.56 -5.72
CA LYS A 1 -5.64 -5.76 -4.55
C LYS A 1 -6.98 -6.33 -4.07
N MET A 2 -7.14 -6.52 -2.77
CA MET A 2 -8.34 -7.06 -2.11
C MET A 2 -8.85 -6.06 -1.05
N ALA A 3 -10.01 -6.29 -0.42
CA ALA A 3 -10.58 -5.37 0.57
C ALA A 3 -11.29 -6.07 1.74
N CYS A 4 -11.01 -5.64 2.97
CA CYS A 4 -11.67 -6.12 4.18
C CYS A 4 -12.78 -5.14 4.62
N GLY A 5 -13.62 -5.58 5.56
CA GLY A 5 -14.38 -4.67 6.42
C GLY A 5 -15.66 -4.06 5.86
N GLU A 6 -15.93 -2.80 6.23
CA GLU A 6 -17.16 -2.09 5.87
C GLU A 6 -17.21 -1.77 4.38
N ASN A 7 -16.07 -1.43 3.76
CA ASN A 7 -16.04 -1.02 2.37
C ASN A 7 -16.58 -2.07 1.37
N PRO A 8 -16.11 -3.33 1.33
CA PRO A 8 -16.66 -4.35 0.43
C PRO A 8 -18.14 -4.60 0.75
N LYS A 9 -18.54 -4.56 2.03
CA LYS A 9 -19.94 -4.67 2.42
C LYS A 9 -20.79 -3.53 1.85
N ARG A 10 -20.31 -2.29 1.92
CA ARG A 10 -21.05 -1.11 1.46
C ARG A 10 -21.15 -1.06 -0.06
N VAL A 11 -20.09 -1.45 -0.77
CA VAL A 11 -20.00 -1.38 -2.23
C VAL A 11 -20.72 -2.55 -2.90
N TYR A 12 -20.62 -3.75 -2.33
CA TYR A 12 -21.14 -4.96 -2.97
C TYR A 12 -22.38 -5.56 -2.27
N GLY A 13 -22.79 -5.02 -1.12
CA GLY A 13 -23.94 -5.49 -0.32
C GLY A 13 -25.32 -5.25 -0.95
N TYR A 14 -25.47 -5.40 -2.26
CA TYR A 14 -26.75 -5.46 -2.94
C TYR A 14 -27.26 -6.92 -2.96
N GLY A 15 -28.57 -7.14 -3.08
CA GLY A 15 -29.14 -8.49 -3.21
C GLY A 15 -29.40 -9.28 -1.92
N ARG A 16 -29.38 -8.63 -0.73
CA ARG A 16 -29.70 -9.24 0.59
C ARG A 16 -28.83 -10.46 0.98
N GLY A 17 -27.67 -10.66 0.36
CA GLY A 17 -26.69 -11.68 0.77
C GLY A 17 -26.88 -13.10 0.20
N SER A 18 -27.63 -13.27 -0.90
CA SER A 18 -27.79 -14.58 -1.57
C SER A 18 -26.67 -14.88 -2.58
N PHE A 19 -25.95 -16.01 -2.48
CA PHE A 19 -24.95 -16.42 -3.49
C PHE A 19 -25.51 -17.54 -4.40
N PRO A 20 -25.36 -17.49 -5.74
CA PRO A 20 -24.79 -16.41 -6.55
C PRO A 20 -25.77 -15.23 -6.68
N GLY A 21 -25.27 -13.99 -6.51
CA GLY A 21 -26.10 -12.76 -6.59
C GLY A 21 -26.09 -11.83 -5.35
N GLY A 22 -25.13 -11.97 -4.44
CA GLY A 22 -25.19 -11.34 -3.11
C GLY A 22 -23.82 -11.38 -2.47
N ALA A 23 -23.06 -10.33 -2.74
CA ALA A 23 -21.78 -10.12 -2.11
C ALA A 23 -21.97 -9.80 -0.60
N PRO A 24 -20.88 -9.72 0.18
CA PRO A 24 -21.00 -9.74 1.63
C PRO A 24 -21.82 -8.57 2.16
N PHE A 25 -22.85 -8.85 2.96
CA PHE A 25 -23.67 -7.81 3.65
C PHE A 25 -23.23 -7.58 5.11
N SER A 26 -22.26 -8.36 5.58
CA SER A 26 -21.71 -8.31 6.92
C SER A 26 -20.20 -8.54 6.89
N ARG A 27 -19.49 -8.15 7.95
CA ARG A 27 -18.05 -8.43 8.09
C ARG A 27 -17.77 -9.93 8.07
N MET A 28 -18.62 -10.73 8.73
CA MET A 28 -18.57 -12.19 8.68
C MET A 28 -18.79 -12.74 7.27
N GLY A 29 -19.65 -12.10 6.48
CA GLY A 29 -19.85 -12.43 5.08
C GLY A 29 -18.59 -12.22 4.24
N ASN A 30 -17.80 -11.16 4.51
CA ASN A 30 -16.51 -10.97 3.82
C ASN A 30 -15.60 -12.16 4.09
N VAL A 31 -15.47 -12.55 5.36
CA VAL A 31 -14.61 -13.66 5.82
C VAL A 31 -15.06 -14.98 5.20
N ALA A 32 -16.37 -15.25 5.17
CA ALA A 32 -16.92 -16.43 4.52
C ALA A 32 -16.59 -16.47 3.02
N GLY A 33 -16.75 -15.33 2.31
CA GLY A 33 -16.39 -15.23 0.90
C GLY A 33 -14.90 -15.45 0.63
N TYR A 34 -14.03 -14.84 1.45
CA TYR A 34 -12.59 -15.08 1.37
C TYR A 34 -12.26 -16.55 1.59
N ARG A 35 -12.77 -17.16 2.66
CA ARG A 35 -12.49 -18.56 2.99
C ARG A 35 -12.96 -19.50 1.88
N THR A 36 -14.15 -19.28 1.31
CA THR A 36 -14.63 -20.05 0.14
C THR A 36 -13.69 -19.92 -1.05
N ALA A 37 -13.34 -18.69 -1.44
CA ALA A 37 -12.45 -18.44 -2.58
C ALA A 37 -11.07 -19.07 -2.39
N TRP A 38 -10.51 -19.03 -1.17
CA TRP A 38 -9.22 -19.64 -0.87
C TRP A 38 -9.26 -21.16 -0.83
N ILE A 39 -10.36 -21.78 -0.37
CA ILE A 39 -10.54 -23.24 -0.46
C ILE A 39 -10.54 -23.67 -1.94
N GLU A 40 -11.32 -22.99 -2.78
CA GLU A 40 -11.40 -23.28 -4.21
C GLU A 40 -10.05 -23.07 -4.91
N ALA A 41 -9.35 -21.97 -4.60
CA ALA A 41 -8.02 -21.70 -5.15
C ALA A 41 -6.97 -22.72 -4.72
N THR A 42 -7.04 -23.19 -3.47
CA THR A 42 -6.13 -24.23 -2.95
C THR A 42 -6.33 -25.55 -3.67
N GLU A 43 -7.59 -25.97 -3.87
CA GLU A 43 -7.92 -27.16 -4.64
C GLU A 43 -7.50 -27.03 -6.11
N TYR A 44 -7.80 -25.88 -6.72
CA TYR A 44 -7.40 -25.57 -8.09
C TYR A 44 -5.88 -25.67 -8.26
N LYS A 45 -5.11 -25.01 -7.38
CA LYS A 45 -3.64 -25.05 -7.41
C LYS A 45 -3.13 -26.49 -7.27
N LYS A 46 -3.67 -27.26 -6.32
CA LYS A 46 -3.28 -28.66 -6.10
C LYS A 46 -3.50 -29.51 -7.35
N ASN A 47 -4.63 -29.34 -8.04
CA ASN A 47 -4.91 -30.09 -9.26
C ASN A 47 -3.91 -29.74 -10.38
N TRP A 48 -3.57 -28.46 -10.53
CA TRP A 48 -2.55 -28.02 -11.48
C TRP A 48 -1.15 -28.53 -11.13
N ASP A 49 -0.75 -28.45 -9.86
CA ASP A 49 0.54 -28.97 -9.40
C ASP A 49 0.66 -30.49 -9.67
N THR A 50 -0.44 -31.24 -9.48
CA THR A 50 -0.51 -32.70 -9.74
C THR A 50 -0.33 -33.00 -11.23
N PHE A 51 -1.06 -32.29 -12.10
CA PHE A 51 -0.93 -32.41 -13.55
C PHE A 51 0.48 -32.06 -14.06
N ILE A 52 1.07 -30.97 -13.56
CA ILE A 52 2.43 -30.55 -13.90
C ILE A 52 3.47 -31.61 -13.47
N ALA A 53 3.23 -32.31 -12.36
CA ALA A 53 4.06 -33.43 -11.92
C ALA A 53 3.89 -34.71 -12.78
N GLY A 54 3.00 -34.70 -13.76
CA GLY A 54 2.73 -35.84 -14.66
C GLY A 54 1.70 -36.83 -14.11
N GLU A 55 0.94 -36.45 -13.09
CA GLU A 55 -0.11 -37.26 -12.48
C GLU A 55 -1.50 -36.64 -12.75
N GLY A 56 -2.52 -37.47 -12.97
CA GLY A 56 -3.89 -37.00 -13.18
C GLY A 56 -4.14 -36.33 -14.55
N ASP A 57 -5.38 -35.87 -14.73
CA ASP A 57 -5.83 -35.21 -15.96
C ASP A 57 -5.59 -33.70 -15.92
N GLU A 58 -5.47 -33.08 -17.11
CA GLU A 58 -5.35 -31.62 -17.23
C GLU A 58 -6.59 -30.93 -16.60
N PRO A 59 -6.40 -30.07 -15.58
CA PRO A 59 -7.52 -29.38 -14.95
C PRO A 59 -8.12 -28.34 -15.89
N THR A 60 -9.44 -28.14 -15.82
CA THR A 60 -10.10 -27.05 -16.56
C THR A 60 -9.57 -25.71 -16.08
N ARG A 61 -9.06 -24.90 -17.02
CA ARG A 61 -8.55 -23.57 -16.73
C ARG A 61 -9.64 -22.61 -16.21
N ASN A 62 -9.32 -21.89 -15.14
CA ASN A 62 -10.14 -20.80 -14.60
C ASN A 62 -9.24 -19.61 -14.24
N LEU A 63 -9.40 -18.47 -14.94
CA LEU A 63 -8.54 -17.28 -14.78
C LEU A 63 -8.65 -16.62 -13.39
N GLU A 64 -9.81 -16.69 -12.75
CA GLU A 64 -10.02 -16.16 -11.40
C GLU A 64 -9.21 -16.98 -10.39
N LEU A 65 -9.35 -18.31 -10.45
CA LEU A 65 -8.60 -19.22 -9.57
C LEU A 65 -7.11 -19.27 -9.91
N GLU A 66 -6.71 -19.06 -11.17
CA GLU A 66 -5.31 -18.92 -11.58
C GLU A 66 -4.65 -17.71 -10.92
N THR A 67 -5.37 -16.59 -10.80
CA THR A 67 -4.89 -15.40 -10.10
C THR A 67 -4.71 -15.67 -8.59
N LEU A 68 -5.68 -16.34 -7.96
CA LEU A 68 -5.59 -16.70 -6.54
C LEU A 68 -4.49 -17.75 -6.31
N ALA A 69 -4.31 -18.70 -7.21
CA ALA A 69 -3.20 -19.65 -7.19
C ALA A 69 -1.84 -18.94 -7.29
N GLY A 70 -1.72 -17.90 -8.11
CA GLY A 70 -0.51 -17.05 -8.16
C GLY A 70 -0.25 -16.34 -6.82
N ALA A 71 -1.30 -15.91 -6.11
CA ALA A 71 -1.15 -15.35 -4.76
C ALA A 71 -0.71 -16.41 -3.72
N LEU A 72 -1.23 -17.65 -3.82
CA LEU A 72 -0.80 -18.78 -2.99
C LEU A 72 0.66 -19.20 -3.28
N SER A 73 1.10 -19.10 -4.53
CA SER A 73 2.50 -19.34 -4.93
C SER A 73 3.46 -18.23 -4.49
N GLY A 74 2.94 -17.05 -4.16
CA GLY A 74 3.75 -15.85 -3.88
C GLY A 74 4.18 -15.07 -5.11
N ASP A 75 3.72 -15.46 -6.31
CA ASP A 75 3.97 -14.74 -7.57
C ASP A 75 3.19 -13.42 -7.64
N ILE A 76 2.08 -13.33 -6.90
CA ILE A 76 1.24 -12.14 -6.81
C ILE A 76 1.20 -11.65 -5.36
N LEU A 77 1.71 -10.44 -5.14
CA LEU A 77 1.68 -9.79 -3.83
C LEU A 77 0.27 -9.31 -3.47
N VAL A 78 -0.24 -9.75 -2.32
CA VAL A 78 -1.57 -9.34 -1.84
C VAL A 78 -1.50 -8.02 -1.10
N HIS A 79 -2.03 -6.97 -1.72
CA HIS A 79 -2.32 -5.71 -1.05
C HIS A 79 -3.79 -5.65 -0.63
N MET A 80 -4.04 -5.44 0.66
CA MET A 80 -5.36 -5.50 1.27
C MET A 80 -5.82 -4.11 1.75
N HIS A 81 -6.85 -3.55 1.14
CA HIS A 81 -7.51 -2.33 1.62
C HIS A 81 -8.26 -2.66 2.93
N CYS A 82 -7.83 -2.08 4.06
CA CYS A 82 -8.38 -2.40 5.38
C CYS A 82 -8.14 -1.25 6.37
N TYR A 83 -9.04 -1.02 7.32
CA TYR A 83 -8.91 0.10 8.26
C TYR A 83 -8.70 -0.35 9.70
N ARG A 84 -9.59 -1.22 10.20
CA ARG A 84 -9.63 -1.57 11.62
C ARG A 84 -8.67 -2.69 11.96
N ALA A 85 -8.21 -2.67 13.21
CA ALA A 85 -7.23 -3.62 13.72
C ALA A 85 -7.77 -5.05 13.77
N ASP A 86 -9.03 -5.22 14.16
CA ASP A 86 -9.68 -6.54 14.23
C ASP A 86 -9.84 -7.16 12.84
N GLU A 87 -10.17 -6.36 11.85
CA GLU A 87 -10.29 -6.83 10.46
C GLU A 87 -8.93 -7.20 9.86
N MET A 88 -7.89 -6.39 10.12
CA MET A 88 -6.53 -6.73 9.71
C MET A 88 -6.05 -8.02 10.36
N ALA A 89 -6.28 -8.20 11.67
CA ALA A 89 -5.93 -9.42 12.38
C ALA A 89 -6.61 -10.66 11.79
N ILE A 90 -7.91 -10.59 11.46
CA ILE A 90 -8.63 -11.71 10.82
C ILE A 90 -8.05 -12.04 9.44
N ILE A 91 -7.66 -11.02 8.66
CA ILE A 91 -7.01 -11.27 7.36
C ILE A 91 -5.63 -11.92 7.53
N LEU A 92 -4.88 -11.55 8.57
CA LEU A 92 -3.61 -12.22 8.89
C LEU A 92 -3.84 -13.69 9.27
N ASP A 93 -4.83 -13.99 10.11
CA ASP A 93 -5.21 -15.36 10.46
C ASP A 93 -5.62 -16.18 9.23
N LEU A 94 -6.40 -15.59 8.30
CA LEU A 94 -6.73 -16.24 7.02
C LEU A 94 -5.50 -16.47 6.13
N SER A 95 -4.54 -15.55 6.15
CA SER A 95 -3.31 -15.69 5.39
C SER A 95 -2.47 -16.86 5.89
N GLU A 96 -2.46 -17.08 7.20
CA GLU A 96 -1.83 -18.25 7.82
C GLU A 96 -2.61 -19.54 7.54
N GLU A 97 -3.96 -19.50 7.60
CA GLU A 97 -4.84 -20.65 7.33
C GLU A 97 -4.61 -21.24 5.93
N PHE A 98 -4.40 -20.39 4.92
CA PHE A 98 -4.26 -20.80 3.52
C PHE A 98 -2.84 -20.70 2.97
N GLY A 99 -1.90 -20.13 3.71
CA GLY A 99 -0.49 -20.05 3.31
C GLY A 99 -0.18 -18.99 2.25
N TYR A 100 -0.96 -17.90 2.15
CA TYR A 100 -0.60 -16.74 1.34
C TYR A 100 0.01 -15.63 2.21
N LYS A 101 0.69 -14.65 1.59
CA LYS A 101 1.26 -13.49 2.31
C LYS A 101 0.50 -12.22 1.99
N VAL A 102 0.19 -11.44 3.03
CA VAL A 102 -0.26 -10.06 2.88
C VAL A 102 0.98 -9.18 2.78
N ALA A 103 1.22 -8.57 1.61
CA ALA A 103 2.36 -7.68 1.41
C ALA A 103 2.16 -6.34 2.12
N ALA A 104 0.95 -5.78 2.01
CA ALA A 104 0.60 -4.57 2.74
C ALA A 104 -0.90 -4.42 3.00
N PHE A 105 -1.24 -3.85 4.16
CA PHE A 105 -2.53 -3.23 4.39
C PHE A 105 -2.53 -1.78 3.91
N HIS A 106 -3.57 -1.38 3.19
CA HIS A 106 -3.76 0.00 2.71
C HIS A 106 -4.80 0.70 3.57
N HIS A 107 -4.53 1.98 3.89
CA HIS A 107 -5.22 2.84 4.84
C HIS A 107 -4.85 2.53 6.29
N ALA A 108 -5.07 1.29 6.73
CA ALA A 108 -4.59 0.72 8.00
C ALA A 108 -4.70 1.68 9.20
N VAL A 109 -5.86 2.36 9.32
CA VAL A 109 -6.09 3.48 10.25
C VAL A 109 -5.87 3.09 11.71
N GLU A 110 -6.10 1.83 12.05
CA GLU A 110 -5.88 1.30 13.40
C GLU A 110 -4.65 0.37 13.52
N ALA A 111 -3.69 0.45 12.58
CA ALA A 111 -2.51 -0.41 12.57
C ALA A 111 -1.70 -0.34 13.87
N TYR A 112 -1.64 0.84 14.49
CA TYR A 112 -1.00 1.06 15.80
C TYR A 112 -1.47 0.09 16.90
N LYS A 113 -2.69 -0.46 16.81
CA LYS A 113 -3.23 -1.39 17.81
C LYS A 113 -2.71 -2.83 17.66
N ILE A 114 -2.15 -3.17 16.49
CA ILE A 114 -1.66 -4.51 16.14
C ILE A 114 -0.26 -4.44 15.51
N ALA A 115 0.51 -3.41 15.84
CA ALA A 115 1.81 -3.14 15.25
C ALA A 115 2.83 -4.27 15.48
N ASP A 116 2.74 -4.93 16.64
CA ASP A 116 3.48 -6.15 16.97
C ASP A 116 3.17 -7.29 16.01
N LYS A 117 1.88 -7.57 15.76
CA LYS A 117 1.45 -8.60 14.81
C LYS A 117 1.92 -8.28 13.39
N LEU A 118 1.85 -7.02 12.99
CA LEU A 118 2.33 -6.60 11.67
C LEU A 118 3.84 -6.84 11.51
N ALA A 119 4.62 -6.65 12.58
CA ALA A 119 6.04 -6.97 12.60
C ALA A 119 6.28 -8.49 12.50
N ASP A 120 5.55 -9.30 13.29
CA ASP A 120 5.67 -10.76 13.30
C ASP A 120 5.38 -11.38 11.92
N TYR A 121 4.35 -10.87 11.23
CA TYR A 121 3.98 -11.35 9.88
C TYR A 121 4.84 -10.74 8.77
N GLY A 122 5.69 -9.75 9.08
CA GLY A 122 6.45 -9.00 8.07
C GLY A 122 5.56 -8.24 7.08
N THR A 123 4.37 -7.83 7.50
CA THR A 123 3.37 -7.14 6.65
C THR A 123 3.53 -5.63 6.76
N CYS A 124 3.57 -4.93 5.62
CA CYS A 124 3.61 -3.47 5.62
C CYS A 124 2.24 -2.84 5.90
N SER A 125 2.24 -1.63 6.45
CA SER A 125 1.06 -0.78 6.60
C SER A 125 1.26 0.54 5.88
N SER A 126 0.48 0.75 4.82
CA SER A 126 0.36 2.01 4.10
C SER A 126 -0.72 2.83 4.77
N MET A 127 -0.31 3.86 5.52
CA MET A 127 -1.18 4.73 6.33
C MET A 127 -1.11 6.21 5.90
N TRP A 128 -2.21 6.95 6.12
CA TRP A 128 -2.21 8.41 6.05
C TRP A 128 -1.56 9.00 7.30
N ALA A 129 -0.99 10.21 7.17
CA ALA A 129 -0.47 10.92 8.33
C ALA A 129 -1.59 11.42 9.26
N ASP A 130 -2.71 11.92 8.71
CA ASP A 130 -3.76 12.55 9.52
C ASP A 130 -5.18 12.50 8.91
N TRP A 131 -5.44 11.70 7.86
CA TRP A 131 -6.79 11.58 7.28
C TRP A 131 -7.57 10.38 7.85
N TRP A 132 -8.61 10.68 8.63
CA TRP A 132 -9.52 9.69 9.25
C TRP A 132 -10.87 10.34 9.58
N GLY A 133 -11.82 9.58 10.15
CA GLY A 133 -13.11 10.08 10.65
C GLY A 133 -14.24 10.17 9.63
N PHE A 134 -14.00 9.78 8.36
CA PHE A 134 -14.97 9.91 7.26
C PHE A 134 -15.93 8.71 7.12
N LYS A 135 -15.74 7.64 7.91
CA LYS A 135 -16.64 6.49 8.03
C LYS A 135 -16.36 5.74 9.34
N MET A 136 -17.26 4.85 9.75
CA MET A 136 -17.16 4.16 11.04
C MET A 136 -15.88 3.31 11.16
N GLU A 137 -15.48 2.60 10.11
CA GLU A 137 -14.22 1.83 10.11
C GLU A 137 -12.96 2.72 10.13
N ALA A 138 -13.06 4.01 9.83
CA ALA A 138 -11.95 4.95 9.84
C ALA A 138 -12.02 5.92 11.04
N TYR A 139 -12.83 5.63 12.06
CA TYR A 139 -13.15 6.62 13.10
C TYR A 139 -12.12 6.72 14.21
N ASP A 140 -11.41 5.63 14.53
CA ASP A 140 -10.45 5.57 15.65
C ASP A 140 -8.99 5.79 15.18
N GLY A 141 -8.83 6.76 14.28
CA GLY A 141 -7.52 7.15 13.74
C GLY A 141 -6.78 8.10 14.68
N ILE A 142 -5.45 7.96 14.71
CA ILE A 142 -4.55 8.84 15.44
C ILE A 142 -3.42 9.32 14.51
N ARG A 143 -2.81 10.47 14.82
CA ARG A 143 -1.72 11.02 13.99
C ARG A 143 -0.40 10.26 14.19
N GLU A 144 -0.28 9.58 15.32
CA GLU A 144 0.88 8.80 15.73
C GLU A 144 0.89 7.37 15.13
N ASN A 145 -0.05 7.03 14.26
CA ASN A 145 -0.19 5.66 13.75
C ASN A 145 1.10 5.17 13.06
N ILE A 146 1.63 5.97 12.13
CA ILE A 146 2.87 5.67 11.39
C ILE A 146 4.08 5.48 12.34
N PRO A 147 4.41 6.44 13.23
CA PRO A 147 5.55 6.26 14.13
C PRO A 147 5.34 5.12 15.14
N MET A 148 4.11 4.83 15.58
CA MET A 148 3.85 3.68 16.46
C MET A 148 4.11 2.35 15.74
N VAL A 149 3.66 2.20 14.49
CA VAL A 149 3.93 1.01 13.67
C VAL A 149 5.43 0.85 13.44
N HIS A 150 6.14 1.93 13.09
CA HIS A 150 7.59 1.89 12.94
C HIS A 150 8.31 1.50 14.24
N ASN A 151 7.91 2.09 15.37
CA ASN A 151 8.53 1.86 16.68
C ASN A 151 8.33 0.42 17.18
N ALA A 152 7.27 -0.26 16.74
CA ALA A 152 7.07 -1.69 16.99
C ALA A 152 7.95 -2.60 16.11
N GLY A 153 8.75 -2.04 15.20
CA GLY A 153 9.58 -2.80 14.26
C GLY A 153 8.84 -3.24 12.98
N ALA A 154 7.60 -2.82 12.79
CA ALA A 154 6.83 -3.14 11.58
C ALA A 154 7.14 -2.18 10.43
N CYS A 155 6.83 -2.62 9.21
CA CYS A 155 7.01 -1.84 7.99
C CYS A 155 5.94 -0.73 7.88
N ALA A 156 6.30 0.50 8.24
CA ALA A 156 5.43 1.68 8.13
C ALA A 156 5.63 2.41 6.80
N ILE A 157 4.54 2.74 6.10
CA ILE A 157 4.54 3.48 4.83
C ILE A 157 3.60 4.68 4.96
N VAL A 158 4.04 5.83 4.43
CA VAL A 158 3.22 7.04 4.27
C VAL A 158 2.58 7.01 2.88
N HIS A 159 1.26 7.19 2.79
CA HIS A 159 0.57 7.40 1.52
C HIS A 159 -0.47 8.52 1.61
N SER A 160 -0.93 8.99 0.44
CA SER A 160 -1.96 10.03 0.32
C SER A 160 -3.32 9.48 -0.10
N ASP A 161 -3.37 8.43 -0.93
CA ASP A 161 -4.59 8.03 -1.66
C ASP A 161 -5.21 9.21 -2.47
N SER A 162 -4.35 10.12 -2.94
CA SER A 162 -4.72 11.33 -3.67
C SER A 162 -3.68 11.65 -4.74
N ASP A 163 -4.16 11.94 -5.94
CA ASP A 163 -3.44 12.47 -7.10
C ASP A 163 -2.71 13.79 -6.84
N ILE A 164 -3.24 14.62 -5.95
CA ILE A 164 -2.61 15.87 -5.50
C ILE A 164 -1.67 15.60 -4.32
N GLY A 165 -2.14 14.85 -3.32
CA GLY A 165 -1.38 14.60 -2.10
C GLY A 165 -0.10 13.77 -2.31
N ILE A 166 -0.08 12.92 -3.34
CA ILE A 166 1.08 12.07 -3.65
C ILE A 166 2.34 12.89 -3.97
N GLN A 167 2.17 14.12 -4.44
CA GLN A 167 3.29 15.01 -4.78
C GLN A 167 3.98 15.62 -3.55
N ARG A 168 3.44 15.38 -2.33
CA ARG A 168 3.91 15.98 -1.08
C ARG A 168 4.10 14.95 0.04
N LEU A 169 4.37 13.67 -0.29
CA LEU A 169 4.55 12.62 0.71
C LEU A 169 5.70 12.90 1.70
N ASN A 170 6.72 13.64 1.28
CA ASN A 170 7.77 14.14 2.18
C ASN A 170 7.19 15.02 3.31
N GLN A 171 6.20 15.86 3.02
CA GLN A 171 5.51 16.67 4.03
C GLN A 171 4.59 15.81 4.91
N GLU A 172 3.90 14.83 4.32
CA GLU A 172 3.10 13.86 5.08
C GLU A 172 3.95 13.06 6.07
N ALA A 173 5.13 12.61 5.66
CA ALA A 173 6.09 11.96 6.54
C ALA A 173 6.61 12.91 7.64
N ALA A 174 6.87 14.18 7.31
CA ALA A 174 7.26 15.19 8.31
C ALA A 174 6.17 15.41 9.38
N LYS A 175 4.89 15.43 8.98
CA LYS A 175 3.75 15.52 9.91
C LYS A 175 3.75 14.33 10.86
N ALA A 176 3.75 13.12 10.32
CA ALA A 176 3.73 11.88 11.11
C ALA A 176 4.93 11.78 12.06
N TRP A 177 6.14 12.16 11.60
CA TRP A 177 7.34 12.20 12.44
C TRP A 177 7.19 13.22 13.59
N SER A 178 6.66 14.41 13.30
CA SER A 178 6.40 15.46 14.28
C SER A 178 5.40 15.01 15.36
N ASP A 179 4.33 14.31 14.95
CA ASP A 179 3.34 13.72 15.85
C ASP A 179 3.96 12.64 16.75
N GLY A 180 4.74 11.72 16.18
CA GLY A 180 5.48 10.71 16.94
C GLY A 180 6.42 11.31 17.98
N LYS A 181 7.18 12.34 17.60
CA LYS A 181 8.07 13.06 18.52
C LYS A 181 7.31 13.72 19.67
N ARG A 182 6.14 14.32 19.40
CA ARG A 182 5.27 14.90 20.45
C ARG A 182 4.75 13.83 21.42
N ALA A 183 4.52 12.62 20.91
CA ALA A 183 4.10 11.47 21.71
C ALA A 183 5.26 10.74 22.43
N GLY A 184 6.50 11.24 22.32
CA GLY A 184 7.67 10.66 22.98
C GLY A 184 8.32 9.49 22.23
N ILE A 185 7.98 9.29 20.97
CA ILE A 185 8.61 8.29 20.08
C ILE A 185 9.79 8.96 19.37
N ASP A 186 11.01 8.62 19.78
CA ASP A 186 12.24 9.22 19.25
C ASP A 186 12.77 8.42 18.06
N ILE A 187 12.32 8.77 16.86
CA ILE A 187 12.80 8.22 15.59
C ILE A 187 13.73 9.24 14.96
N PRO A 188 14.98 8.90 14.58
CA PRO A 188 15.82 9.81 13.82
C PRO A 188 15.13 10.24 12.52
N ILE A 189 15.15 11.53 12.19
CA ILE A 189 14.36 12.06 11.07
C ILE A 189 14.79 11.46 9.72
N GLU A 190 16.06 11.11 9.57
CA GLU A 190 16.60 10.40 8.43
C GLU A 190 16.01 8.99 8.25
N VAL A 191 15.63 8.33 9.35
CA VAL A 191 14.97 7.01 9.32
C VAL A 191 13.53 7.14 8.85
N ALA A 192 12.84 8.25 9.17
CA ALA A 192 11.49 8.52 8.68
C ALA A 192 11.40 8.60 7.15
N TRP A 193 12.51 8.89 6.46
CA TRP A 193 12.56 8.87 4.99
C TRP A 193 12.25 7.48 4.41
N GLN A 194 12.52 6.40 5.16
CA GLN A 194 12.20 5.05 4.72
C GLN A 194 10.70 4.85 4.51
N TRP A 195 9.83 5.61 5.20
CA TRP A 195 8.38 5.48 5.08
C TRP A 195 7.83 5.88 3.70
N LEU A 196 8.60 6.63 2.91
CA LEU A 196 8.23 7.07 1.56
C LEU A 196 9.23 6.62 0.47
N SER A 197 10.20 5.77 0.82
CA SER A 197 11.24 5.28 -0.11
C SER A 197 11.43 3.75 0.00
N LEU A 198 12.27 3.29 0.93
CA LEU A 198 12.58 1.87 1.10
C LEU A 198 11.35 1.01 1.43
N ASN A 199 10.49 1.46 2.33
CA ASN A 199 9.34 0.67 2.78
C ASN A 199 8.28 0.47 1.68
N PRO A 200 7.88 1.49 0.89
CA PRO A 200 7.03 1.23 -0.26
C PRO A 200 7.69 0.31 -1.29
N ALA A 201 9.00 0.42 -1.55
CA ALA A 201 9.70 -0.50 -2.45
C ALA A 201 9.66 -1.96 -1.94
N LYS A 202 9.88 -2.18 -0.64
CA LYS A 202 9.74 -3.49 0.01
C LYS A 202 8.32 -4.06 -0.13
N SER A 203 7.30 -3.23 0.08
CA SER A 203 5.91 -3.67 -0.04
C SER A 203 5.52 -4.09 -1.45
N LEU A 204 6.21 -3.55 -2.45
CA LEU A 204 6.01 -3.83 -3.87
C LEU A 204 6.95 -4.94 -4.39
N GLY A 205 7.85 -5.47 -3.56
CA GLY A 205 8.81 -6.50 -3.96
C GLY A 205 9.89 -6.01 -4.94
N ILE A 206 10.23 -4.72 -4.88
CA ILE A 206 11.20 -4.08 -5.79
C ILE A 206 12.29 -3.31 -5.03
N ASP A 207 12.54 -3.64 -3.76
CA ASP A 207 13.58 -3.01 -2.95
C ASP A 207 14.99 -3.38 -3.41
N ASP A 208 15.17 -4.43 -4.22
CA ASP A 208 16.41 -4.69 -4.94
C ASP A 208 16.62 -3.74 -6.13
N LYS A 209 15.57 -3.04 -6.58
CA LYS A 209 15.61 -2.10 -7.70
C LYS A 209 15.66 -0.64 -7.27
N THR A 210 14.92 -0.23 -6.24
CA THR A 210 14.80 1.20 -5.87
C THR A 210 14.59 1.39 -4.36
N GLY A 211 14.42 2.64 -3.92
CA GLY A 211 14.10 3.01 -2.54
C GLY A 211 15.30 3.33 -1.65
N THR A 212 16.54 3.08 -2.10
CA THR A 212 17.78 3.52 -1.43
C THR A 212 18.83 3.95 -2.47
N LEU A 213 19.78 4.78 -2.03
CA LEU A 213 20.94 5.17 -2.83
C LEU A 213 22.08 4.17 -2.60
N GLU A 214 22.05 3.06 -3.32
CA GLU A 214 23.04 1.98 -3.23
C GLU A 214 23.49 1.53 -4.63
N PRO A 215 24.78 1.13 -4.80
CA PRO A 215 25.26 0.61 -6.08
C PRO A 215 24.41 -0.55 -6.60
N GLY A 216 24.03 -0.50 -7.88
CA GLY A 216 23.22 -1.53 -8.54
C GLY A 216 21.72 -1.27 -8.57
N LYS A 217 21.22 -0.26 -7.83
CA LYS A 217 19.82 0.17 -7.88
C LYS A 217 19.59 1.25 -8.96
N MET A 218 18.32 1.45 -9.31
CA MET A 218 17.86 2.51 -10.22
C MET A 218 18.33 3.86 -9.71
N ALA A 219 18.81 4.70 -10.62
CA ALA A 219 19.27 6.06 -10.31
C ALA A 219 18.07 7.03 -10.27
N ASP A 220 17.10 6.70 -9.42
CA ASP A 220 15.92 7.53 -9.10
C ASP A 220 16.29 8.49 -7.97
N VAL A 221 16.66 9.73 -8.34
CA VAL A 221 17.28 10.68 -7.41
C VAL A 221 16.61 12.03 -7.53
N VAL A 222 16.31 12.65 -6.38
CA VAL A 222 15.85 14.04 -6.32
C VAL A 222 16.90 14.87 -5.59
N ILE A 223 17.38 15.92 -6.25
CA ILE A 223 18.19 16.97 -5.62
C ILE A 223 17.23 18.01 -5.07
N TRP A 224 17.33 18.30 -3.77
CA TRP A 224 16.47 19.25 -3.08
C TRP A 224 17.25 20.50 -2.69
N SER A 225 16.61 21.67 -2.78
CA SER A 225 17.21 22.96 -2.39
C SER A 225 17.49 23.10 -0.89
N ALA A 226 16.87 22.24 -0.08
CA ALA A 226 17.01 22.18 1.37
C ALA A 226 16.63 20.77 1.86
N ASN A 227 16.58 20.58 3.18
CA ASN A 227 16.05 19.35 3.77
C ASN A 227 14.62 19.09 3.24
N PRO A 228 14.36 17.93 2.60
CA PRO A 228 13.08 17.65 1.94
C PRO A 228 11.89 17.57 2.90
N PHE A 229 12.08 17.46 4.22
CA PHE A 229 10.98 17.56 5.19
C PHE A 229 10.50 19.00 5.43
N SER A 230 11.23 20.01 4.94
CA SER A 230 10.81 21.41 5.03
C SER A 230 9.71 21.73 4.01
N VAL A 231 8.70 22.49 4.42
CA VAL A 231 7.67 23.04 3.51
C VAL A 231 8.24 24.06 2.51
N TYR A 232 9.46 24.55 2.74
CA TYR A 232 10.17 25.45 1.82
C TYR A 232 11.08 24.72 0.82
N ALA A 233 11.28 23.41 0.99
CA ALA A 233 12.12 22.64 0.09
C ALA A 233 11.47 22.53 -1.29
N GLN A 234 12.27 22.71 -2.33
CA GLN A 234 11.86 22.56 -3.72
C GLN A 234 12.77 21.51 -4.36
N ALA A 235 12.20 20.64 -5.19
CA ALA A 235 12.99 19.77 -6.05
C ALA A 235 13.73 20.67 -7.06
N GLU A 236 15.05 20.60 -7.07
CA GLU A 236 15.90 21.30 -8.03
C GLU A 236 16.08 20.46 -9.29
N GLN A 237 16.38 19.17 -9.11
CA GLN A 237 16.56 18.22 -10.20
C GLN A 237 15.92 16.87 -9.85
N VAL A 238 15.31 16.22 -10.83
CA VAL A 238 14.76 14.86 -10.70
C VAL A 238 15.35 13.98 -11.78
N TYR A 239 15.93 12.87 -11.34
CA TYR A 239 16.45 11.81 -12.20
C TYR A 239 15.56 10.57 -12.05
N ILE A 240 15.22 9.94 -13.17
CA ILE A 240 14.52 8.65 -13.22
C ILE A 240 15.37 7.73 -14.09
N ASP A 241 15.73 6.56 -13.57
CA ASP A 241 16.67 5.64 -14.24
C ASP A 241 17.99 6.33 -14.69
N GLY A 242 18.40 7.40 -14.00
CA GLY A 242 19.59 8.19 -14.31
C GLY A 242 19.41 9.25 -15.42
N ALA A 243 18.25 9.31 -16.07
CA ALA A 243 17.92 10.37 -17.01
C ALA A 243 17.41 11.61 -16.25
N LEU A 244 17.89 12.81 -16.60
CA LEU A 244 17.38 14.07 -16.05
C LEU A 244 15.98 14.33 -16.63
N MET A 245 14.96 14.22 -15.77
CA MET A 245 13.54 14.35 -16.13
C MET A 245 12.93 15.69 -15.74
N TYR A 246 13.58 16.42 -14.83
CA TYR A 246 13.16 17.75 -14.40
C TYR A 246 14.38 18.53 -13.93
N ASP A 247 14.47 19.80 -14.35
CA ASP A 247 15.39 20.79 -13.78
C ASP A 247 14.65 22.10 -13.58
N ARG A 248 14.65 22.61 -12.34
CA ARG A 248 13.95 23.84 -11.95
C ARG A 248 14.50 25.09 -12.65
N ASN A 249 15.74 25.06 -13.11
CA ASN A 249 16.41 26.18 -13.77
C ASN A 249 16.48 26.03 -15.30
N ASP A 250 15.98 24.92 -15.86
CA ASP A 250 15.94 24.69 -17.32
C ASP A 250 14.50 24.45 -17.80
N PRO A 251 13.81 25.48 -18.32
CA PRO A 251 12.46 25.35 -18.87
C PRO A 251 12.33 24.31 -19.99
N ALA A 252 13.41 23.97 -20.70
CA ALA A 252 13.35 22.99 -21.80
C ALA A 252 13.12 21.55 -21.33
N ILE A 253 13.38 21.26 -20.04
CA ILE A 253 13.26 19.93 -19.43
C ILE A 253 12.10 19.87 -18.43
N GLN A 254 11.43 21.00 -18.16
CA GLN A 254 10.25 21.00 -17.31
C GLN A 254 9.05 20.40 -18.06
N PRO A 255 8.33 19.44 -17.46
CA PRO A 255 7.17 18.84 -18.10
C PRO A 255 6.09 19.91 -18.29
N VAL A 256 5.58 20.00 -19.52
CA VAL A 256 4.44 20.86 -19.83
C VAL A 256 3.19 20.22 -19.23
N MET A 257 2.55 20.92 -18.30
CA MET A 257 1.36 20.43 -17.61
C MET A 257 0.12 20.66 -18.50
N ASP A 258 -0.58 19.59 -18.89
CA ASP A 258 -1.81 19.65 -19.70
C ASP A 258 -2.97 20.37 -18.98
N PHE A 259 -2.83 20.66 -17.68
CA PHE A 259 -3.80 21.44 -16.91
C PHE A 259 -3.90 22.91 -17.34
N GLU A 260 -2.91 23.43 -18.06
CA GLU A 260 -2.93 24.79 -18.65
C GLU A 260 -3.49 24.81 -20.07
N LEU A 261 -3.58 23.65 -20.74
CA LEU A 261 -4.12 23.55 -22.09
C LEU A 261 -5.63 23.80 -22.06
N GLY A 262 -6.02 24.98 -22.52
CA GLY A 262 -7.44 25.39 -22.66
C GLY A 262 -7.93 26.41 -21.63
N GLN A 263 -7.07 26.88 -20.72
CA GLN A 263 -7.38 28.02 -19.84
C GLN A 263 -7.06 29.34 -20.58
N PRO A 264 -8.04 30.21 -20.90
CA PRO A 264 -7.77 31.46 -21.60
C PRO A 264 -6.93 32.42 -20.72
N GLY A 265 -5.69 32.67 -21.13
CA GLY A 265 -4.80 33.64 -20.46
C GLY A 265 -3.89 33.06 -19.37
N GLU A 266 -3.92 31.74 -19.16
CA GLU A 266 -2.99 31.01 -18.29
C GLU A 266 -2.17 30.06 -19.18
N GLY A 267 -0.87 30.05 -18.92
CA GLY A 267 0.14 29.42 -19.77
C GLY A 267 1.36 30.31 -19.70
N ASP A 268 2.40 29.83 -19.02
CA ASP A 268 3.68 30.54 -18.95
C ASP A 268 4.11 30.98 -20.36
N ASN A 269 4.67 32.18 -20.46
CA ASN A 269 5.20 32.68 -21.72
C ASN A 269 6.29 31.72 -22.20
N LYS A 270 5.94 30.99 -23.27
CA LYS A 270 6.78 30.02 -23.97
C LYS A 270 8.14 30.57 -24.37
#